data_AF-A0A2E9MZP6-F1
#
_entry.id   AF-A0A2E9MZP6-F1
#
_cell.length_a   1.000
_cell.length_b   1.000
_cell.length_c   1.000
_cell.angle_alpha   90.00
_cell.angle_beta   90.00
_cell.angle_gamma   90.00
#
_symmetry.space_group_name_H-M   'P 1'
#
loop_
_entity.id
_entity.type
_entity.pdbx_description
1 polymer ?
#
loop_
_entity_poly.entity_id
_entity_poly.type
_entity_poly.pdbx_seq_one_letter_code
_entity_poly.pdbx_strand_id
1 'polypeptide(L)' 'MNTIMAFLLVVVVEGDTLPQKWYFRDVTRCNTFAYYVSTGKTKINRNYQQQENISAYCIPATVPANTKTWD' A
#
# COMPACT_ATOMS: atom_id res chain seq x y z
N MET A 1 18.35 -14.70 -11.20
CA MET A 1 17.17 -14.75 -10.32
C MET A 1 16.01 -14.13 -11.07
N ASN A 2 14.87 -14.81 -11.17
CA ASN A 2 13.70 -14.26 -11.88
C ASN A 2 13.06 -13.14 -11.04
N THR A 3 12.69 -12.04 -11.68
CA THR A 3 12.08 -10.87 -11.03
C THR A 3 10.74 -10.55 -11.64
N ILE A 4 9.84 -9.98 -10.84
CA ILE A 4 8.54 -9.49 -11.27
C ILE A 4 8.37 -8.02 -10.89
N MET A 5 7.47 -7.34 -11.60
CA MET A 5 6.95 -6.05 -11.16
C MET A 5 5.88 -6.29 -10.08
N ALA A 6 5.96 -5.53 -9.01
CA ALA A 6 4.98 -5.47 -7.94
C ALA A 6 4.76 -4.00 -7.52
N PHE A 7 3.83 -3.79 -6.58
CA PHE A 7 3.52 -2.50 -6.00
C PHE A 7 3.74 -2.57 -4.49
N LEU A 8 4.63 -1.72 -3.98
CA LEU A 8 4.91 -1.59 -2.56
C LEU A 8 3.93 -0.59 -1.94
N LEU A 9 3.15 -1.05 -0.97
CA LEU A 9 2.39 -0.17 -0.08
C LEU A 9 3.35 0.51 0.90
N VAL A 10 3.46 1.83 0.78
CA VAL A 10 4.18 2.70 1.71
C VAL A 10 3.17 3.31 2.66
N VAL A 11 3.46 3.25 3.96
CA VAL A 11 2.64 3.86 5.02
C VAL A 11 3.53 4.83 5.77
N VAL A 12 3.05 6.07 5.93
CA VAL A 12 3.71 7.14 6.68
C VAL A 12 2.83 7.47 7.89
N VAL A 13 3.41 7.45 9.08
CA VAL A 13 2.76 7.80 10.36
C VAL A 13 3.62 8.85 11.05
N GLU A 14 3.05 10.00 11.38
CA GLU A 14 3.77 11.12 12.01
C GLU A 14 5.02 11.57 11.22
N GLY A 15 4.97 11.44 9.89
CA GLY A 15 6.09 11.77 8.99
C GLY A 15 7.10 10.64 8.77
N ASP A 16 7.05 9.57 9.55
CA ASP A 16 7.96 8.43 9.44
C ASP A 16 7.36 7.27 8.63
N THR A 17 8.19 6.63 7.82
CA THR A 17 7.78 5.45 7.04
C THR A 17 7.82 4.19 7.89
N LEU A 18 6.78 3.36 7.79
CA LEU A 18 6.79 2.04 8.44
C LEU A 18 7.85 1.14 7.77
N PRO A 19 8.64 0.38 8.55
CA PRO A 19 9.74 -0.45 8.00
C PRO A 19 9.25 -1.71 7.27
N GLN A 20 7.99 -2.10 7.46
CA GLN A 20 7.41 -3.28 6.84
C GLN A 20 7.20 -3.06 5.33
N LYS A 21 7.38 -4.14 4.56
CA LYS A 21 7.22 -4.12 3.11
C LYS A 21 6.06 -5.02 2.71
N TRP A 22 4.99 -4.40 2.21
CA TRP A 22 3.83 -5.10 1.69
C TRP A 22 3.77 -4.94 0.19
N TYR A 23 4.01 -6.04 -0.52
CA TYR A 23 3.97 -6.08 -1.97
C TYR A 23 2.65 -6.64 -2.48
N PHE A 24 2.17 -6.09 -3.60
CA PHE A 24 0.98 -6.52 -4.31
C PHE A 24 1.31 -6.71 -5.78
N ARG A 25 0.76 -7.72 -6.46
CA ARG A 25 0.91 -7.87 -7.92
C ARG A 25 -0.08 -6.99 -8.68
N ASP A 26 -1.19 -6.60 -8.04
CA ASP A 26 -2.22 -5.73 -8.60
C ASP A 26 -2.19 -4.34 -7.94
N VAL A 27 -2.04 -3.30 -8.78
CA VAL A 27 -2.05 -1.89 -8.36
C VAL A 27 -3.38 -1.47 -7.74
N THR A 28 -4.50 -2.00 -8.23
CA THR A 28 -5.85 -1.68 -7.74
C THR A 28 -6.02 -2.19 -6.32
N ARG A 29 -5.50 -3.39 -6.06
CA ARG A 29 -5.50 -4.00 -4.73
C ARG A 29 -4.63 -3.19 -3.78
N CYS A 30 -3.41 -2.83 -4.19
CA CYS A 30 -2.54 -1.97 -3.40
C CYS A 30 -3.22 -0.64 -3.05
N ASN A 31 -3.81 0.05 -4.05
CA ASN A 31 -4.49 1.33 -3.85
C ASN A 31 -5.73 1.22 -2.95
N THR A 32 -6.43 0.08 -2.98
CA THR A 32 -7.55 -0.18 -2.06
C THR A 32 -7.07 -0.23 -0.61
N PHE A 33 -5.94 -0.91 -0.35
CA PHE A 33 -5.34 -0.95 0.99
C PHE A 33 -4.81 0.44 1.40
N ALA A 34 -4.15 1.15 0.49
CA ALA A 34 -3.70 2.53 0.73
C ALA A 34 -4.86 3.46 1.11
N TYR A 35 -6.01 3.34 0.44
CA TYR A 35 -7.23 4.07 0.80
C TYR A 35 -7.69 3.71 2.21
N TYR A 36 -7.82 2.43 2.54
CA TYR A 36 -8.29 2.03 3.88
C TYR A 36 -7.34 2.46 4.99
N VAL A 37 -6.03 2.35 4.77
CA VAL A 37 -5.01 2.79 5.74
C VAL A 37 -5.03 4.31 5.92
N SER A 38 -5.08 5.09 4.83
CA SER A 38 -5.07 6.56 4.95
C SER A 38 -6.39 7.15 5.45
N THR A 39 -7.51 6.44 5.30
CA THR A 39 -8.86 6.95 5.65
C THR A 39 -9.43 6.36 6.94
N GLY A 40 -8.88 5.23 7.43
CA GLY A 40 -9.43 4.48 8.56
C GLY A 40 -10.76 3.78 8.25
N LYS A 41 -11.16 3.72 6.98
CA LYS A 41 -12.45 3.17 6.57
C LYS A 41 -12.40 1.67 6.34
N THR A 42 -13.56 1.04 6.50
CA THR A 42 -13.78 -0.38 6.17
C THR A 42 -14.58 -0.58 4.87
N LYS A 43 -15.04 0.51 4.26
CA LYS A 43 -15.79 0.52 2.99
C LYS A 43 -15.42 1.76 2.17
N ILE A 44 -15.17 1.59 0.88
CA ILE A 44 -14.97 2.70 -0.06
C ILE A 44 -16.32 3.39 -0.29
N ASN A 45 -16.40 4.67 -0.01
CA ASN A 45 -17.58 5.49 -0.27
C ASN A 45 -17.18 6.91 -0.73
N ARG A 46 -18.16 7.69 -1.18
CA ARG A 46 -17.94 9.05 -1.71
C ARG A 46 -17.51 10.05 -0.66
N ASN A 47 -17.75 9.78 0.63
CA ASN A 47 -17.31 10.68 1.67
C ASN A 47 -15.78 10.60 1.72
N TYR A 48 -15.10 11.74 1.62
CA TYR A 48 -13.66 11.76 1.79
C TYR A 48 -13.34 12.08 3.24
N GLN A 49 -12.60 11.19 3.90
CA GLN A 49 -12.11 11.40 5.26
C GLN A 49 -10.70 10.83 5.29
N GLN A 50 -9.72 11.65 5.66
CA GLN A 50 -8.36 11.20 5.91
C GLN A 50 -8.12 11.14 7.42
N GLN A 51 -7.31 10.19 7.84
CA GLN A 51 -6.76 10.17 9.19
C GLN A 51 -5.66 11.24 9.29
N GLU A 52 -5.61 11.96 10.40
CA GLU A 52 -4.54 12.93 10.65
C GLU A 52 -3.20 12.20 10.79
N ASN A 53 -2.14 12.79 10.24
CA ASN A 53 -0.76 12.28 10.31
C ASN A 53 -0.53 10.86 9.77
N ILE A 54 -1.50 10.29 9.05
CA ILE A 54 -1.37 8.98 8.39
C ILE A 54 -1.59 9.15 6.89
N SER A 55 -0.60 8.78 6.09
CA SER A 55 -0.76 8.66 4.64
C SER A 55 -0.31 7.29 4.17
N ALA A 56 -0.90 6.81 3.08
CA ALA A 56 -0.50 5.57 2.46
C ALA A 56 -0.64 5.67 0.94
N TYR A 57 0.31 5.10 0.22
CA TYR A 57 0.38 5.15 -1.24
C TYR A 57 1.17 3.96 -1.78
N CYS A 58 1.02 3.71 -3.09
CA CYS A 58 1.64 2.57 -3.75
C CYS A 58 2.68 3.04 -4.77
N ILE A 59 3.87 2.42 -4.72
CA ILE A 59 4.95 2.67 -5.69
C ILE A 59 5.34 1.38 -6.41
N PRO A 60 5.68 1.43 -7.71
CA PRO A 60 6.17 0.26 -8.42
C PRO A 60 7.53 -0.20 -7.84
N ALA A 61 7.73 -1.52 -7.76
CA ALA A 61 8.95 -2.14 -7.27
C ALA A 61 9.28 -3.40 -8.07
N THR A 62 10.57 -3.59 -8.37
CA THR A 62 11.08 -4.86 -8.90
C THR A 62 11.48 -5.75 -7.74
N VAL A 63 10.89 -6.95 -7.65
CA VAL A 63 11.12 -7.89 -6.55
C VAL A 63 11.43 -9.29 -7.08
N PRO A 64 12.15 -10.15 -6.32
CA PRO A 64 12.28 -11.56 -6.65
C PRO A 64 10.91 -12.21 -6.85
N ALA A 65 10.79 -13.11 -7.82
CA ALA A 65 9.51 -13.76 -8.16
C ALA A 65 8.87 -14.55 -7.00
N ASN A 66 9.66 -14.94 -5.99
CA ASN A 66 9.21 -15.63 -4.78
C ASN A 66 8.90 -14.70 -3.59
N THR A 67 8.86 -13.38 -3.81
CA THR A 67 8.51 -12.40 -2.77
C THR A 67 7.08 -12.61 -2.32
N LYS A 68 6.84 -12.60 -0.99
CA LYS A 68 5.50 -12.69 -0.42
C LYS A 68 4.65 -11.49 -0.85
N THR A 69 3.48 -11.76 -1.41
CA THR A 69 2.47 -10.75 -1.76
C THR A 69 1.23 -10.87 -0.88
N TRP A 70 0.41 -9.81 -0.87
CA TRP A 70 -0.79 -9.68 -0.02
C TRP A 70 -2.06 -9.39 -0.83
N ASP A 71 -2.07 -9.77 -2.11
CA ASP A 71 -3.18 -9.57 -3.03
C ASP A 71 -4.41 -10.44 -2.71
#